data_AF-F6HBH1-F1
#
_entry.id   AF-F6HBH1-F1
#
_cell.length_a   1.000
_cell.length_b   1.000
_cell.length_c   1.000
_cell.angle_alpha   90.00
_cell.angle_beta   90.00
_cell.angle_gamma   90.00
#
_symmetry.space_group_name_H-M   'P 1'
#
loop_
_entity.id
_entity.type
_entity.pdbx_description
1 polymer ?
#
loop_
_entity_poly.entity_id
_entity_poly.type
_entity_poly.pdbx_seq_one_letter_code
_entity_poly.pdbx_strand_id
1 'polypeptide(L)'
;MNLFLTQKTFPWAGTTILGAITSTVDPSTKVVYRENPDGDFVKSNNFAFAIVVVGEYPYAESIGDSVSLTMVDPGTNVISNVCKAVKCVVVIISGRPVVIEPYMSLIDALVAAWLPGTEGQGLTDVLFGDYGFSGKLSRTWFKNVDQLPMNVGDSHYDPLFPFGFGLATKTVVARSTSAGVGGRPHLFTIMAMVFISLYLGITLD
;
A
#
# COMPACT_ATOMS: atom_id res chain seq x y z
N MET A 1 15.53 6.27 -6.67
CA MET A 1 14.06 6.23 -6.73
C MET A 1 13.56 6.33 -5.30
N ASN A 2 12.98 7.47 -4.93
CA ASN A 2 12.49 7.70 -3.56
C ASN A 2 10.98 7.46 -3.54
N LEU A 3 10.46 6.86 -2.47
CA LEU A 3 9.03 6.54 -2.23
C LEU A 3 8.61 7.09 -0.85
N PHE A 4 7.37 7.56 -0.67
CA PHE A 4 6.88 8.30 0.51
C PHE A 4 5.63 7.68 1.15
N LEU A 5 5.47 7.59 2.50
CA LEU A 5 4.27 7.03 3.22
C LEU A 5 4.03 7.47 4.69
N THR A 6 2.86 7.10 5.29
CA THR A 6 2.33 7.38 6.68
C THR A 6 1.77 6.11 7.42
N GLN A 7 2.13 5.79 8.68
CA GLN A 7 1.45 4.89 9.65
C GLN A 7 2.15 4.71 11.04
N LYS A 8 1.35 4.54 12.11
CA LYS A 8 1.70 4.25 13.53
C LYS A 8 1.57 2.74 13.85
N THR A 9 2.43 2.19 14.73
CA THR A 9 2.52 0.74 15.05
C THR A 9 1.52 0.27 16.14
N PHE A 10 1.04 -0.99 16.04
CA PHE A 10 0.12 -1.66 17.00
C PHE A 10 0.79 -2.90 17.67
N PRO A 11 0.31 -3.39 18.84
CA PRO A 11 0.99 -4.41 19.66
C PRO A 11 0.83 -5.89 19.21
N TRP A 12 0.13 -6.16 18.12
CA TRP A 12 -0.04 -7.51 17.56
C TRP A 12 0.92 -7.68 16.38
N ALA A 13 1.42 -8.90 16.14
CA ALA A 13 2.31 -9.19 15.01
C ALA A 13 1.56 -9.00 13.68
N GLY A 14 1.70 -7.83 13.07
CA GLY A 14 1.16 -7.50 11.75
C GLY A 14 2.15 -6.66 10.96
N THR A 15 1.96 -6.58 9.66
CA THR A 15 2.83 -5.83 8.76
C THR A 15 2.08 -4.59 8.30
N THR A 16 2.57 -3.40 8.68
CA THR A 16 2.03 -2.13 8.18
C THR A 16 2.30 -1.99 6.68
N ILE A 17 1.57 -1.10 6.01
CA ILE A 17 1.80 -0.86 4.57
C ILE A 17 3.24 -0.34 4.33
N LEU A 18 3.76 0.50 5.23
CA LEU A 18 5.16 0.93 5.18
C LEU A 18 6.13 -0.24 5.35
N GLY A 19 5.87 -1.13 6.31
CA GLY A 19 6.67 -2.31 6.55
C GLY A 19 6.71 -3.22 5.32
N ALA A 20 5.55 -3.50 4.74
CA ALA A 20 5.38 -4.29 3.53
C ALA A 20 6.12 -3.68 2.33
N ILE A 21 6.04 -2.36 2.15
CA ILE A 21 6.76 -1.68 1.07
C ILE A 21 8.26 -1.80 1.25
N THR A 22 8.73 -1.56 2.47
CA THR A 22 10.16 -1.64 2.79
C THR A 22 10.71 -3.06 2.58
N SER A 23 9.93 -4.11 2.84
CA SER A 23 10.32 -5.50 2.55
C SER A 23 10.19 -5.90 1.08
N THR A 24 9.35 -5.22 0.31
CA THR A 24 9.02 -5.62 -1.08
C THR A 24 9.95 -5.01 -2.12
N VAL A 25 10.39 -3.77 -1.92
CA VAL A 25 11.23 -3.05 -2.87
C VAL A 25 12.65 -3.60 -2.90
N ASP A 26 13.36 -3.35 -4.00
CA ASP A 26 14.77 -3.71 -4.12
C ASP A 26 15.61 -3.01 -3.01
N PRO A 27 16.62 -3.66 -2.40
CA PRO A 27 17.43 -3.07 -1.34
C PRO A 27 18.13 -1.74 -1.71
N SER A 28 18.35 -1.47 -3.00
CA SER A 28 18.88 -0.19 -3.49
C SER A 28 17.84 0.94 -3.54
N THR A 29 16.55 0.61 -3.40
CA THR A 29 15.45 1.58 -3.38
C THR A 29 15.39 2.28 -2.03
N LYS A 30 15.58 3.60 -2.03
CA LYS A 30 15.47 4.40 -0.82
C LYS A 30 14.01 4.71 -0.52
N VAL A 31 13.48 4.11 0.54
CA VAL A 31 12.16 4.45 1.07
C VAL A 31 12.29 5.61 2.06
N VAL A 32 11.46 6.63 1.90
CA VAL A 32 11.35 7.79 2.79
C VAL A 32 9.95 7.80 3.38
N TYR A 33 9.81 8.21 4.63
CA TYR A 33 8.52 8.25 5.31
C TYR A 33 8.30 9.64 5.90
N ARG A 34 7.12 10.25 5.67
CA ARG A 34 6.58 11.30 6.53
C ARG A 34 5.06 11.20 6.54
N GLU A 35 4.45 11.61 7.64
CA GLU A 35 3.01 11.49 7.79
C GLU A 35 2.21 12.57 7.05
N ASN A 36 2.74 13.79 6.98
CA ASN A 36 2.06 14.91 6.33
C ASN A 36 3.12 15.82 5.68
N PRO A 37 3.55 15.52 4.45
CA PRO A 37 4.55 16.33 3.76
C PRO A 37 3.87 17.59 3.19
N ASP A 38 4.61 18.69 3.20
CA ASP A 38 4.28 19.82 2.32
C ASP A 38 4.74 19.53 0.88
N GLY A 39 4.24 20.32 -0.07
CA GLY A 39 4.57 20.15 -1.50
C GLY A 39 6.03 20.46 -1.82
N ASP A 40 6.71 21.32 -1.05
CA ASP A 40 8.08 21.73 -1.32
C ASP A 40 9.08 20.63 -0.94
N PHE A 41 8.80 19.91 0.16
CA PHE A 41 9.50 18.70 0.51
C PHE A 41 9.43 17.66 -0.62
N VAL A 42 8.25 17.45 -1.21
CA VAL A 42 8.08 16.48 -2.29
C VAL A 42 8.86 16.90 -3.54
N LYS A 43 8.76 18.17 -3.96
CA LYS A 43 9.46 18.68 -5.15
C LYS A 43 10.98 18.67 -5.00
N SER A 44 11.50 19.02 -3.83
CA SER A 44 12.94 19.17 -3.59
C SER A 44 13.72 17.85 -3.53
N ASN A 45 13.04 16.72 -3.29
CA ASN A 45 13.68 15.42 -3.06
C ASN A 45 13.64 14.48 -4.28
N ASN A 46 13.12 14.93 -5.42
CA ASN A 46 13.12 14.23 -6.71
C ASN A 46 12.66 12.76 -6.62
N PHE A 47 11.52 12.53 -5.95
CA PHE A 47 10.87 11.22 -5.85
C PHE A 47 10.48 10.69 -7.24
N ALA A 48 10.56 9.39 -7.48
CA ALA A 48 10.13 8.84 -8.78
C ALA A 48 8.61 8.65 -8.83
N PHE A 49 8.04 8.26 -7.70
CA PHE A 49 6.61 8.19 -7.44
C PHE A 49 6.37 8.23 -5.93
N ALA A 50 5.15 8.51 -5.51
CA ALA A 50 4.69 8.43 -4.13
C ALA A 50 3.51 7.46 -4.01
N ILE A 51 3.39 6.81 -2.85
CA ILE A 51 2.19 6.07 -2.46
C ILE A 51 1.58 6.83 -1.29
N VAL A 52 0.39 7.37 -1.44
CA VAL A 52 -0.30 8.14 -0.40
C VAL A 52 -1.36 7.23 0.23
N VAL A 53 -1.15 6.83 1.47
CA VAL A 53 -2.13 6.04 2.24
C VAL A 53 -2.93 6.98 3.14
N VAL A 54 -4.24 7.05 2.90
CA VAL A 54 -5.19 7.91 3.64
C VAL A 54 -6.50 7.16 3.84
N GLY A 55 -7.39 7.65 4.70
CA GLY A 55 -8.58 6.87 5.03
C GLY A 55 -9.46 7.41 6.14
N GLU A 56 -10.33 6.54 6.64
CA GLU A 56 -11.15 6.77 7.84
C GLU A 56 -10.40 6.28 9.10
N TYR A 57 -10.74 6.84 10.27
CA TYR A 57 -10.34 6.24 11.54
C TYR A 57 -11.14 4.95 11.79
N PRO A 58 -10.66 4.02 12.63
CA PRO A 58 -11.46 2.89 13.08
C PRO A 58 -12.72 3.37 13.81
N TYR A 59 -13.85 2.76 13.49
CA TYR A 59 -15.14 2.99 14.15
C TYR A 59 -15.95 1.69 14.19
N ALA A 60 -16.98 1.66 15.05
CA ALA A 60 -17.95 0.59 15.10
C ALA A 60 -19.36 1.16 15.35
N GLU A 61 -20.35 0.56 14.69
CA GLU A 61 -21.77 0.89 14.88
C GLU A 61 -22.04 2.39 14.77
N SER A 62 -22.76 2.98 15.74
CA SER A 62 -23.20 4.38 15.72
C SER A 62 -22.06 5.40 15.70
N ILE A 63 -20.85 5.03 16.14
CA ILE A 63 -19.68 5.90 16.04
C ILE A 63 -19.28 6.12 14.56
N GLY A 64 -19.66 5.19 13.69
CA GLY A 64 -19.42 5.29 12.25
C GLY A 64 -20.46 6.10 11.48
N ASP A 65 -21.55 6.55 12.12
CA ASP A 65 -22.58 7.31 11.42
C ASP A 65 -22.01 8.65 10.96
N SER A 66 -22.05 8.90 9.65
CA SER A 66 -21.48 10.09 9.03
C SER A 66 -22.30 10.51 7.83
N VAL A 67 -22.71 11.78 7.83
CA VAL A 67 -23.42 12.41 6.71
C VAL A 67 -22.45 12.98 5.66
N SER A 68 -21.20 13.26 6.05
CA SER A 68 -20.21 13.84 5.14
C SER A 68 -19.43 12.79 4.35
N LEU A 69 -19.27 11.58 4.92
CA LEU A 69 -18.50 10.47 4.32
C LEU A 69 -17.13 10.91 3.79
N THR A 70 -16.48 11.83 4.51
CA THR A 70 -15.15 12.37 4.20
C THR A 70 -14.08 11.57 4.92
N MET A 71 -12.92 11.41 4.28
CA MET A 71 -11.73 10.87 4.94
C MET A 71 -11.20 11.82 6.03
N VAL A 72 -10.34 11.30 6.90
CA VAL A 72 -9.73 12.03 8.00
C VAL A 72 -8.73 13.07 7.49
N ASP A 73 -8.77 14.27 8.06
CA ASP A 73 -7.72 15.27 7.86
C ASP A 73 -6.44 14.90 8.61
N PRO A 74 -5.25 15.12 8.02
CA PRO A 74 -4.99 15.93 6.83
C PRO A 74 -5.03 15.17 5.50
N GLY A 75 -5.67 14.00 5.39
CA GLY A 75 -5.55 13.10 4.23
C GLY A 75 -5.81 13.74 2.88
N THR A 76 -6.85 14.57 2.77
CA THR A 76 -7.19 15.32 1.54
C THR A 76 -6.10 16.33 1.14
N ASN A 77 -5.50 17.00 2.13
CA ASN A 77 -4.38 17.91 1.93
C ASN A 77 -3.11 17.15 1.53
N VAL A 78 -2.86 15.98 2.12
CA VAL A 78 -1.73 15.12 1.74
C VAL A 78 -1.86 14.67 0.28
N ILE A 79 -3.03 14.22 -0.16
CA ILE A 79 -3.28 13.91 -1.59
C ILE A 79 -2.93 15.12 -2.45
N SER A 80 -3.47 16.29 -2.11
CA SER A 80 -3.28 17.51 -2.89
C SER A 80 -1.82 17.95 -2.96
N ASN A 81 -1.08 17.89 -1.84
CA ASN A 81 0.32 18.32 -1.77
C ASN A 81 1.25 17.36 -2.51
N VAL A 82 1.04 16.06 -2.35
CA VAL A 82 1.93 15.04 -2.94
C VAL A 82 1.63 14.85 -4.42
N CYS A 83 0.36 14.64 -4.78
CA CYS A 83 0.03 14.24 -6.15
C CYS A 83 0.16 15.38 -7.17
N LYS A 84 0.17 16.64 -6.74
CA LYS A 84 0.54 17.79 -7.60
C LYS A 84 2.04 17.86 -7.89
N ALA A 85 2.87 17.20 -7.09
CA ALA A 85 4.33 17.35 -7.12
C ALA A 85 5.04 16.16 -7.78
N VAL A 86 4.46 14.96 -7.73
CA VAL A 86 5.06 13.73 -8.26
C VAL A 86 3.97 12.74 -8.66
N LYS A 87 4.30 11.79 -9.55
CA LYS A 87 3.42 10.65 -9.86
C LYS A 87 2.95 9.95 -8.58
N CYS A 88 1.65 9.76 -8.45
CA CYS A 88 1.00 9.50 -7.17
C CYS A 88 0.01 8.33 -7.26
N VAL A 89 0.25 7.32 -6.44
CA VAL A 89 -0.73 6.24 -6.20
C VAL A 89 -1.41 6.53 -4.87
N VAL A 90 -2.72 6.77 -4.86
CA VAL A 90 -3.49 6.93 -3.63
C VAL A 90 -4.10 5.59 -3.24
N VAL A 91 -3.87 5.18 -2.00
CA VAL A 91 -4.48 4.00 -1.37
C VAL A 91 -5.44 4.50 -0.30
N ILE A 92 -6.73 4.20 -0.46
CA ILE A 92 -7.77 4.54 0.51
C ILE A 92 -8.03 3.34 1.42
N ILE A 93 -7.92 3.58 2.73
CA ILE A 93 -8.32 2.65 3.80
C ILE A 93 -9.65 3.13 4.36
N SER A 94 -10.74 2.44 4.03
CA SER A 94 -12.09 2.86 4.43
C SER A 94 -13.03 1.67 4.61
N GLY A 95 -14.04 1.82 5.45
CA GLY A 95 -15.08 0.80 5.60
C GLY A 95 -16.13 0.83 4.48
N ARG A 96 -16.10 1.88 3.65
CA ARG A 96 -17.15 2.24 2.68
C ARG A 96 -16.62 3.20 1.61
N PRO A 97 -17.37 3.45 0.53
CA PRO A 97 -17.09 4.55 -0.39
C PRO A 97 -17.10 5.90 0.35
N VAL A 98 -16.12 6.75 0.04
CA VAL A 98 -15.93 8.08 0.64
C VAL A 98 -15.77 9.13 -0.45
N VAL A 99 -15.92 10.41 -0.08
CA VAL A 99 -15.72 11.54 -1.02
C VAL A 99 -14.29 11.50 -1.58
N ILE A 100 -14.17 11.35 -2.91
CA ILE A 100 -12.87 11.33 -3.62
C ILE A 100 -12.89 12.10 -4.95
N GLU A 101 -14.08 12.35 -5.54
CA GLU A 101 -14.24 13.02 -6.83
C GLU A 101 -13.38 14.30 -6.99
N PRO A 102 -13.30 15.22 -5.99
CA PRO A 102 -12.55 16.47 -6.15
C PRO A 102 -11.05 16.28 -6.40
N TYR A 103 -10.50 15.11 -6.05
CA TYR A 103 -9.07 14.83 -6.14
C TYR A 103 -8.71 13.96 -7.34
N MET A 104 -9.70 13.42 -8.07
CA MET A 104 -9.48 12.44 -9.15
C MET A 104 -8.60 12.98 -10.28
N SER A 105 -8.61 14.29 -10.54
CA SER A 105 -7.76 14.92 -11.57
C SER A 105 -6.28 15.01 -11.16
N LEU A 106 -5.96 14.84 -9.89
CA LEU A 106 -4.59 14.90 -9.35
C LEU A 106 -3.94 13.51 -9.24
N ILE A 107 -4.74 12.45 -9.21
CA ILE A 107 -4.31 11.11 -8.82
C ILE A 107 -3.99 10.30 -10.09
N ASP A 108 -2.78 9.75 -10.19
CA ASP A 108 -2.41 8.88 -11.32
C ASP A 108 -3.01 7.47 -11.19
N ALA A 109 -3.12 6.95 -9.97
CA ALA A 109 -3.78 5.68 -9.69
C ALA A 109 -4.46 5.68 -8.31
N LEU A 110 -5.67 5.14 -8.24
CA LEU A 110 -6.46 5.03 -7.01
C LEU A 110 -6.71 3.55 -6.68
N VAL A 111 -6.43 3.16 -5.43
CA VAL A 111 -6.69 1.83 -4.88
C VAL A 111 -7.60 1.95 -3.67
N ALA A 112 -8.77 1.31 -3.73
CA ALA A 112 -9.62 1.11 -2.57
C ALA A 112 -9.21 -0.19 -1.88
N ALA A 113 -8.48 -0.08 -0.77
CA ALA A 113 -7.95 -1.22 -0.02
C ALA A 113 -8.88 -1.68 1.12
N TRP A 114 -10.00 -0.99 1.32
CA TRP A 114 -10.97 -1.27 2.37
C TRP A 114 -10.34 -1.29 3.77
N LEU A 115 -10.63 -2.29 4.59
CA LEU A 115 -9.97 -2.55 5.88
C LEU A 115 -9.17 -3.86 5.77
N PRO A 116 -7.92 -3.82 5.29
CA PRO A 116 -7.20 -5.02 4.81
C PRO A 116 -6.67 -5.95 5.91
N GLY A 117 -6.87 -5.63 7.19
CA GLY A 117 -6.40 -6.45 8.31
C GLY A 117 -4.89 -6.30 8.58
N THR A 118 -4.27 -7.36 9.09
CA THR A 118 -2.88 -7.36 9.57
C THR A 118 -1.83 -7.59 8.48
N GLU A 119 -2.24 -8.13 7.33
CA GLU A 119 -1.34 -8.59 6.27
C GLU A 119 -1.12 -7.52 5.21
N GLY A 120 -0.43 -6.43 5.57
CA GLY A 120 -0.13 -5.33 4.64
C GLY A 120 0.64 -5.75 3.38
N GLN A 121 1.28 -6.92 3.41
CA GLN A 121 1.98 -7.52 2.27
C GLN A 121 1.03 -7.79 1.09
N GLY A 122 -0.24 -8.12 1.35
CA GLY A 122 -1.22 -8.35 0.28
C GLY A 122 -1.46 -7.11 -0.60
N LEU A 123 -1.30 -5.90 -0.04
CA LEU A 123 -1.38 -4.67 -0.83
C LEU A 123 -0.16 -4.52 -1.74
N THR A 124 1.05 -4.80 -1.24
CA THR A 124 2.27 -4.67 -2.02
C THR A 124 2.41 -5.72 -3.10
N ASP A 125 1.89 -6.92 -2.86
CA ASP A 125 1.84 -8.01 -3.84
C ASP A 125 1.15 -7.56 -5.15
N VAL A 126 0.09 -6.75 -5.06
CA VAL A 126 -0.59 -6.21 -6.24
C VAL A 126 -0.02 -4.87 -6.72
N LEU A 127 0.43 -3.99 -5.82
CA LEU A 127 1.01 -2.70 -6.20
C LEU A 127 2.32 -2.84 -6.98
N PHE A 128 3.14 -3.85 -6.65
CA PHE A 128 4.42 -4.11 -7.32
C PHE A 128 4.33 -5.24 -8.36
N GLY A 129 3.12 -5.77 -8.61
CA GLY A 129 2.85 -6.65 -9.74
C GLY A 129 3.31 -8.10 -9.58
N ASP A 130 3.47 -8.59 -8.35
CA ASP A 130 3.59 -10.03 -8.07
C ASP A 130 2.24 -10.72 -8.41
N TYR A 131 1.14 -10.01 -8.20
CA TYR A 131 -0.21 -10.38 -8.67
C TYR A 131 -0.88 -9.22 -9.41
N GLY A 132 -1.80 -9.56 -10.31
CA GLY A 132 -2.66 -8.59 -10.97
C GLY A 132 -3.83 -8.13 -10.08
N PHE A 133 -4.21 -6.85 -10.17
CA PHE A 133 -5.48 -6.38 -9.63
C PHE A 133 -6.64 -7.11 -10.32
N SER A 134 -7.59 -7.59 -9.53
CA SER A 134 -8.78 -8.31 -10.02
C SER A 134 -10.07 -7.94 -9.27
N GLY A 135 -9.96 -7.22 -8.16
CA GLY A 135 -11.10 -6.82 -7.33
C GLY A 135 -12.10 -5.95 -8.09
N LYS A 136 -13.38 -6.15 -7.79
CA LYS A 136 -14.50 -5.37 -8.33
C LYS A 136 -15.29 -4.77 -7.17
N LEU A 137 -15.76 -3.54 -7.34
CA LEU A 137 -16.53 -2.84 -6.33
C LEU A 137 -17.82 -3.61 -6.00
N SER A 138 -17.98 -4.01 -4.74
CA SER A 138 -19.22 -4.60 -4.22
C SER A 138 -20.25 -3.54 -3.80
N ARG A 139 -19.90 -2.25 -3.90
CA ARG A 139 -20.78 -1.11 -3.64
C ARG A 139 -20.55 -0.02 -4.67
N THR A 140 -21.61 0.73 -4.99
CA THR A 140 -21.53 1.93 -5.81
C THR A 140 -20.66 2.99 -5.14
N TRP A 141 -19.75 3.62 -5.88
CA TRP A 141 -19.04 4.82 -5.42
C TRP A 141 -19.76 6.06 -5.94
N PHE A 142 -20.26 6.90 -5.03
CA PHE A 142 -20.99 8.12 -5.37
C PHE A 142 -20.04 9.24 -5.81
N LYS A 143 -20.56 10.22 -6.56
CA LYS A 143 -19.85 11.47 -6.90
C LYS A 143 -19.87 12.42 -5.70
N ASN A 144 -21.08 12.64 -5.18
CA ASN A 144 -21.34 13.48 -4.01
C ASN A 144 -22.33 12.78 -3.06
N VAL A 145 -22.34 13.20 -1.80
CA VAL A 145 -23.19 12.60 -0.76
C VAL A 145 -24.68 12.89 -0.95
N ASP A 146 -25.04 13.95 -1.67
CA ASP A 146 -26.43 14.34 -1.92
C ASP A 146 -27.15 13.37 -2.87
N GLN A 147 -26.40 12.50 -3.58
CA GLN A 147 -26.97 11.41 -4.37
C GLN A 147 -27.53 10.27 -3.50
N LEU A 148 -27.21 10.22 -2.21
CA LEU A 148 -27.57 9.10 -1.36
C LEU A 148 -29.03 9.19 -0.87
N PRO A 149 -29.76 8.05 -0.80
CA PRO A 149 -29.34 6.70 -1.19
C PRO A 149 -29.34 6.48 -2.71
N MET A 150 -28.31 5.80 -3.22
CA MET A 150 -28.18 5.40 -4.63
C MET A 150 -27.53 4.02 -4.76
N ASN A 151 -28.26 3.08 -5.36
CA ASN A 151 -27.85 1.69 -5.56
C ASN A 151 -28.05 1.26 -7.02
N VAL A 152 -27.36 0.19 -7.41
CA VAL A 152 -27.50 -0.39 -8.75
C VAL A 152 -28.96 -0.78 -9.02
N GLY A 153 -29.51 -0.31 -10.14
CA GLY A 153 -30.91 -0.52 -10.52
C GLY A 153 -31.84 0.65 -10.22
N ASP A 154 -31.41 1.65 -9.45
CA ASP A 154 -32.20 2.85 -9.21
C ASP A 154 -32.37 3.68 -10.49
N SER A 155 -33.51 4.37 -10.64
CA SER A 155 -33.80 5.20 -11.81
C SER A 155 -32.86 6.41 -11.95
N HIS A 156 -32.32 6.89 -10.83
CA HIS A 156 -31.39 8.02 -10.75
C HIS A 156 -29.93 7.56 -10.56
N TYR A 157 -29.58 6.36 -11.03
CA TYR A 157 -28.24 5.78 -10.87
C TYR A 157 -27.17 6.50 -11.71
N ASP A 158 -26.43 7.42 -11.08
CA ASP A 158 -25.34 8.20 -11.69
C ASP A 158 -24.04 8.15 -10.83
N PRO A 159 -23.34 7.01 -10.80
CA PRO A 159 -22.19 6.83 -9.92
C PRO A 159 -20.89 7.47 -10.44
N LEU A 160 -19.94 7.75 -9.54
CA LEU A 160 -18.55 8.02 -9.92
C LEU A 160 -17.89 6.74 -10.43
N PHE A 161 -18.03 5.66 -9.67
CA PHE A 161 -17.66 4.32 -10.09
C PHE A 161 -18.84 3.36 -9.87
N PRO A 162 -19.34 2.71 -10.93
CA PRO A 162 -20.50 1.83 -10.81
C PRO A 162 -20.19 0.57 -10.00
N PHE A 163 -21.22 -0.09 -9.49
CA PHE A 163 -21.13 -1.43 -8.93
C PHE A 163 -20.45 -2.37 -9.94
N GLY A 164 -19.54 -3.22 -9.46
CA GLY A 164 -18.75 -4.12 -10.30
C GLY A 164 -17.60 -3.45 -11.04
N PHE A 165 -17.37 -2.14 -10.88
CA PHE A 165 -16.20 -1.47 -11.46
C PHE A 165 -14.90 -1.97 -10.83
N GLY A 166 -13.83 -2.05 -11.62
CA GLY A 166 -12.49 -2.34 -11.13
C GLY A 166 -11.56 -2.58 -12.31
N LEU A 167 -10.44 -1.86 -12.35
CA LEU A 167 -9.43 -2.07 -13.38
C LEU A 167 -8.61 -3.34 -13.05
N ALA A 168 -8.15 -4.03 -14.09
CA ALA A 168 -7.31 -5.20 -13.94
C ALA A 168 -5.88 -4.91 -14.40
N THR A 169 -4.91 -5.46 -13.68
CA THR A 169 -3.51 -5.51 -14.12
C THR A 169 -3.08 -6.96 -14.32
N LYS A 170 -2.01 -7.18 -15.07
CA LYS A 170 -1.39 -8.50 -15.20
C LYS A 170 -0.24 -8.60 -14.22
N THR A 171 0.08 -9.81 -13.77
CA THR A 171 1.33 -10.09 -13.08
C THR A 171 2.51 -9.69 -13.98
N VAL A 172 3.43 -8.90 -13.42
CA VAL A 172 4.65 -8.42 -14.08
C VAL A 172 5.87 -9.15 -13.54
N VAL A 173 5.78 -9.69 -12.32
CA VAL A 173 6.89 -10.31 -11.62
C VAL A 173 6.53 -11.76 -11.26
N ALA A 174 7.20 -12.73 -11.87
CA ALA A 174 7.19 -14.11 -11.37
C ALA A 174 8.24 -14.22 -10.24
N ARG A 175 7.96 -13.65 -9.07
CA ARG A 175 8.77 -13.93 -7.88
C ARG A 175 8.46 -15.38 -7.48
N SER A 176 9.47 -16.24 -7.59
CA SER A 176 9.35 -17.65 -7.19
C SER A 176 8.83 -17.70 -5.76
N THR A 177 7.62 -18.21 -5.57
CA THR A 177 6.99 -18.41 -4.27
C THR A 177 7.75 -19.49 -3.51
N SER A 178 8.88 -19.12 -2.89
CA SER A 178 9.56 -19.95 -1.90
C SER A 178 9.83 -19.12 -0.64
N ALA A 179 8.75 -18.59 -0.06
CA ALA A 179 8.72 -18.24 1.36
C ALA A 179 8.02 -19.37 2.12
N GLY A 180 8.48 -20.60 1.91
CA GLY A 180 8.38 -21.64 2.92
C GLY A 180 9.57 -21.44 3.86
N VAL A 181 9.30 -21.33 5.15
CA VAL A 181 10.30 -21.30 6.23
C VAL A 181 11.35 -22.41 5.98
N GLY A 182 12.55 -22.00 5.58
CA GLY A 182 13.69 -22.88 5.36
C GLY A 182 14.95 -22.09 5.70
N GLY A 183 15.60 -22.46 6.81
CA GLY A 183 16.65 -21.69 7.46
C GLY A 183 17.76 -21.21 6.52
N ARG A 184 18.18 -19.96 6.72
CA ARG A 184 19.46 -19.47 6.20
C ARG A 184 20.58 -20.35 6.79
N PRO A 185 21.35 -21.10 6.00
CA PRO A 185 22.61 -21.63 6.51
C PRO A 185 23.51 -20.42 6.76
N HIS A 186 23.86 -20.22 8.02
CA HIS A 186 24.82 -19.21 8.42
C HIS A 186 26.12 -19.42 7.63
N LEU A 187 26.59 -18.36 6.98
CA LEU A 187 27.89 -18.25 6.31
C LEU A 187 29.08 -18.47 7.28
N PHE A 188 28.83 -18.71 8.56
CA PHE A 188 29.81 -18.94 9.61
C PHE A 188 30.28 -20.39 9.75
N THR A 189 29.62 -21.38 9.15
CA THR A 189 29.98 -22.80 9.37
C THR A 189 31.02 -23.34 8.39
N ILE A 190 31.26 -22.68 7.25
CA ILE A 190 32.27 -23.15 6.27
C ILE A 190 33.71 -22.76 6.67
N MET A 191 33.88 -21.75 7.54
CA MET A 191 35.23 -21.32 7.94
C MET A 191 35.89 -22.25 8.97
N ALA A 192 35.12 -23.11 9.67
CA ALA A 192 35.67 -24.01 10.69
C ALA A 192 36.29 -25.31 10.11
N MET A 193 35.90 -25.73 8.91
CA MET A 193 36.44 -26.97 8.30
C MET A 193 37.75 -26.77 7.51
N VAL A 194 38.05 -25.54 7.10
CA VAL A 194 39.31 -25.23 6.37
C VAL A 194 40.49 -25.05 7.34
N PHE A 195 40.25 -24.62 8.59
CA PHE A 195 41.32 -24.42 9.58
C PHE A 195 41.78 -25.70 10.30
N ILE A 196 40.96 -26.75 10.38
CA ILE A 196 41.36 -28.02 11.02
C ILE A 196 42.28 -28.85 10.11
N SER A 197 42.20 -28.68 8.78
CA SER A 197 43.05 -29.41 7.82
C SER A 197 44.44 -28.82 7.62
N LEU A 198 44.72 -27.61 8.14
CA LEU A 198 46.04 -26.98 8.14
C LEU A 198 46.80 -27.12 9.47
N TYR A 199 46.17 -27.67 10.52
CA TYR A 199 46.77 -27.79 11.85
C TYR A 199 47.19 -29.22 12.24
N LEU A 200 46.76 -30.25 11.51
CA LEU A 200 47.22 -31.63 11.68
C LEU A 200 48.10 -32.03 10.50
N GLY A 201 49.34 -31.53 10.51
CA GLY A 201 50.43 -32.19 9.82
C GLY A 201 50.65 -33.57 10.44
N ILE A 202 50.22 -34.61 9.74
CA ILE A 202 50.59 -36.00 10.03
C ILE A 202 51.36 -36.50 8.82
N THR A 203 52.69 -36.43 8.93
CA THR A 203 53.62 -37.38 8.33
C THR A 203 53.33 -38.76 8.91
N LEU A 204 53.21 -39.80 8.09
CA LEU A 204 53.65 -41.17 8.37
C LEU A 204 53.63 -41.96 7.05
N ASP A 205 54.84 -42.32 6.59
CA ASP A 205 55.29 -43.31 5.59
C ASP A 205 54.62 -43.43 4.22
#